data_AF-A0A828RU45-F1
#
_entry.id   AF-A0A828RU45-F1
#
_cell.length_a   1.000
_cell.length_b   1.000
_cell.length_c   1.000
_cell.angle_alpha   90.00
_cell.angle_beta   90.00
_cell.angle_gamma   90.00
#
_symmetry.space_group_name_H-M   'P 1'
#
loop_
_entity.id
_entity.type
_entity.pdbx_description
1 polymer ?
#
loop_
_entity_poly.entity_id
_entity_poly.type
_entity_poly.pdbx_seq_one_letter_code
_entity_poly.pdbx_strand_id
1 'polypeptide(L)'
;MDHKKQNLNISSKLHLVGGDYKKVHISGSGTFSGDLNCDTFQTSGKANLEGNLLTNQFYSSGKVLSTGALSCQEEIKVSGKACFEKSVTAKEIIVSGILESFEQISGEKVKVSGCVRAKSMKADEVFISGSMNVQELLQAQELTVSGWLNVSGGIEVEQIKVAGHVSCEGLLSGESVRLEAMSGSTFKEIGATEVEIMRSSMESGMTQMVGSLLNTLMGGLSPLKKVSGELIEADTITVEYAKISKISGHDIIIGPNCVIDEIEYSGSLSIDESSVVHHQVMV
;
A
#
# COMPACT_ATOMS: atom_id res chain seq x y z
N MET A 1 22.79 -20.22 -35.36
CA MET A 1 21.62 -19.73 -36.10
C MET A 1 20.64 -19.25 -35.05
N ASP A 2 20.46 -17.93 -34.95
CA ASP A 2 19.45 -17.35 -34.07
C ASP A 2 18.08 -17.75 -34.61
N HIS A 3 17.38 -18.66 -33.92
CA HIS A 3 15.98 -18.93 -34.23
C HIS A 3 15.20 -17.67 -33.86
N LYS A 4 14.91 -16.85 -34.87
CA LYS A 4 14.15 -15.61 -34.72
C LYS A 4 12.81 -15.95 -34.06
N LYS A 5 12.66 -15.61 -32.78
CA LYS A 5 11.42 -15.84 -32.03
C LYS A 5 10.23 -15.28 -32.82
N GLN A 6 9.17 -16.07 -32.94
CA GLN A 6 7.99 -15.71 -33.74
C GLN A 6 6.94 -14.97 -32.91
N ASN A 7 6.06 -14.23 -33.58
CA ASN A 7 4.89 -13.63 -32.93
C ASN A 7 3.74 -14.64 -32.86
N LEU A 8 3.01 -14.66 -31.75
CA LEU A 8 1.80 -15.45 -31.54
C LEU A 8 0.59 -14.52 -31.36
N ASN A 9 -0.44 -14.69 -32.19
CA ASN A 9 -1.69 -13.94 -32.11
C ASN A 9 -2.86 -14.90 -31.86
N ILE A 10 -3.65 -14.65 -30.83
CA ILE A 10 -4.81 -15.46 -30.43
C ILE A 10 -6.07 -14.57 -30.43
N SER A 11 -6.88 -14.67 -31.49
CA SER A 11 -8.13 -13.90 -31.65
C SER A 11 -9.39 -14.69 -31.32
N SER A 12 -9.26 -16.00 -31.07
CA SER A 12 -10.36 -16.90 -30.69
C SER A 12 -9.88 -17.81 -29.55
N LYS A 13 -10.44 -19.01 -29.38
CA LYS A 13 -9.98 -19.97 -28.37
C LYS A 13 -8.78 -20.75 -28.89
N LEU A 14 -7.68 -20.77 -28.14
CA LEU A 14 -6.49 -21.57 -28.45
C LEU A 14 -5.87 -22.16 -27.17
N HIS A 15 -5.45 -23.42 -27.25
CA HIS A 15 -4.69 -24.12 -26.22
C HIS A 15 -3.30 -24.45 -26.74
N LEU A 16 -2.26 -24.15 -25.96
CA LEU A 16 -0.85 -24.37 -26.29
C LEU A 16 -0.14 -24.94 -25.06
N VAL A 17 1.00 -25.61 -25.27
CA VAL A 17 1.81 -26.11 -24.15
C VAL A 17 2.62 -25.00 -23.48
N GLY A 18 3.04 -23.97 -24.23
CA GLY A 18 4.00 -22.98 -23.77
C GLY A 18 5.01 -22.68 -24.88
N GLY A 19 6.15 -22.08 -24.53
CA GLY A 19 7.29 -21.90 -25.43
C GLY A 19 7.82 -20.47 -25.54
N ASP A 20 8.76 -20.28 -26.47
CA ASP A 20 9.46 -19.03 -26.70
C ASP A 20 8.87 -18.23 -27.88
N TYR A 21 8.43 -17.00 -27.60
CA TYR A 21 7.85 -16.10 -28.59
C TYR A 21 8.50 -14.73 -28.52
N LYS A 22 8.44 -13.97 -29.60
CA LYS A 22 8.85 -12.56 -29.55
C LYS A 22 7.74 -11.76 -28.87
N LYS A 23 6.52 -11.87 -29.42
CA LYS A 23 5.33 -11.22 -28.89
C LYS A 23 4.19 -12.23 -28.79
N VAL A 24 3.49 -12.24 -27.67
CA VAL A 24 2.22 -12.94 -27.47
C VAL A 24 1.12 -11.90 -27.37
N HIS A 25 0.14 -11.95 -28.28
CA HIS A 25 -1.02 -11.07 -28.28
C HIS A 25 -2.32 -11.87 -28.21
N ILE A 26 -3.15 -11.61 -27.21
CA ILE A 26 -4.40 -12.34 -26.97
C ILE A 26 -5.58 -11.36 -26.93
N SER A 27 -6.42 -11.41 -27.95
CA SER A 27 -7.72 -10.71 -27.97
C SER A 27 -8.91 -11.66 -27.78
N GLY A 28 -8.71 -12.96 -27.98
CA GLY A 28 -9.68 -14.03 -27.70
C GLY A 28 -9.46 -14.68 -26.33
N SER A 29 -9.27 -16.00 -26.33
CA SER A 29 -9.02 -16.80 -25.13
C SER A 29 -7.83 -17.74 -25.33
N GLY A 30 -6.69 -17.43 -24.72
CA GLY A 30 -5.50 -18.28 -24.73
C GLY A 30 -5.40 -19.14 -23.47
N THR A 31 -4.97 -20.38 -23.61
CA THR A 31 -4.58 -21.24 -22.48
C THR A 31 -3.21 -21.85 -22.76
N PHE A 32 -2.32 -21.77 -21.78
CA PHE A 32 -0.95 -22.27 -21.86
C PHE A 32 -0.71 -23.25 -20.71
N SER A 33 -0.46 -24.52 -21.05
CA SER A 33 -0.33 -25.62 -20.07
C SER A 33 1.04 -25.73 -19.40
N GLY A 34 1.94 -24.78 -19.68
CA GLY A 34 3.34 -24.82 -19.29
C GLY A 34 3.98 -23.44 -19.49
N ASP A 35 5.30 -23.39 -19.32
CA ASP A 35 6.02 -22.12 -19.23
C ASP A 35 5.98 -21.34 -20.55
N LEU A 36 5.84 -20.02 -20.41
CA LEU A 36 5.78 -19.08 -21.52
C LEU A 36 6.90 -18.05 -21.38
N ASN A 37 7.73 -17.93 -22.41
CA ASN A 37 8.78 -16.93 -22.49
C ASN A 37 8.51 -16.01 -23.67
N CYS A 38 8.45 -14.70 -23.45
CA CYS A 38 8.34 -13.76 -24.55
C CYS A 38 8.95 -12.39 -24.29
N ASP A 39 9.28 -11.62 -25.32
CA ASP A 39 9.75 -10.25 -25.10
C ASP A 39 8.56 -9.35 -24.66
N THR A 40 7.37 -9.57 -25.24
CA THR A 40 6.14 -8.85 -24.86
C THR A 40 4.94 -9.79 -24.74
N PHE A 41 4.28 -9.77 -23.58
CA PHE A 41 2.97 -10.38 -23.37
C PHE A 41 1.89 -9.30 -23.33
N GLN A 42 0.90 -9.36 -24.23
CA GLN A 42 -0.20 -8.41 -24.29
C GLN A 42 -1.55 -9.11 -24.40
N THR A 43 -2.49 -8.80 -23.52
CA THR A 43 -3.84 -9.36 -23.58
C THR A 43 -4.93 -8.33 -23.31
N SER A 44 -5.93 -8.30 -24.18
CA SER A 44 -7.23 -7.67 -23.94
C SER A 44 -8.34 -8.71 -23.74
N GLY A 45 -8.05 -9.98 -24.06
CA GLY A 45 -8.96 -11.11 -23.88
C GLY A 45 -8.74 -11.85 -22.56
N LYS A 46 -8.95 -13.17 -22.57
CA LYS A 46 -8.70 -14.06 -21.42
C LYS A 46 -7.42 -14.86 -21.64
N ALA A 47 -6.54 -14.89 -20.65
CA ALA A 47 -5.38 -15.78 -20.62
C ALA A 47 -5.42 -16.66 -19.36
N ASN A 48 -5.30 -17.97 -19.54
CA ASN A 48 -5.03 -18.90 -18.43
C ASN A 48 -3.62 -19.47 -18.62
N LEU A 49 -2.77 -19.35 -17.61
CA LEU A 49 -1.37 -19.78 -17.63
C LEU A 49 -1.15 -20.80 -16.52
N GLU A 50 -0.80 -22.04 -16.87
CA GLU A 50 -0.55 -23.11 -15.89
C GLU A 50 0.93 -23.19 -15.49
N GLY A 51 1.82 -22.59 -16.30
CA GLY A 51 3.26 -22.44 -16.02
C GLY A 51 3.66 -21.01 -15.68
N ASN A 52 4.96 -20.81 -15.51
CA ASN A 52 5.54 -19.48 -15.27
C ASN A 52 5.54 -18.63 -16.54
N LEU A 53 5.41 -17.32 -16.38
CA LEU A 53 5.55 -16.35 -17.46
C LEU A 53 6.82 -15.53 -17.25
N LEU A 54 7.79 -15.70 -18.15
CA LEU A 54 8.96 -14.83 -18.27
C LEU A 54 8.73 -13.84 -19.40
N THR A 55 8.81 -12.54 -19.12
CA THR A 55 8.69 -11.52 -20.17
C THR A 55 9.53 -10.28 -19.91
N ASN A 56 9.75 -9.44 -20.92
CA ASN A 56 10.33 -8.12 -20.68
C ASN A 56 9.23 -7.10 -20.35
N GLN A 57 8.08 -7.23 -21.03
CA GLN A 57 6.93 -6.34 -20.86
C GLN A 57 5.63 -7.14 -20.74
N PHE A 58 4.78 -6.77 -19.79
CA PHE A 58 3.48 -7.40 -19.56
C PHE A 58 2.37 -6.34 -19.56
N TYR A 59 1.41 -6.48 -20.48
CA TYR A 59 0.28 -5.56 -20.63
C TYR A 59 -1.05 -6.30 -20.61
N SER A 60 -1.87 -6.04 -19.60
CA SER A 60 -3.18 -6.69 -19.48
C SER A 60 -4.30 -5.67 -19.24
N SER A 61 -5.14 -5.49 -20.25
CA SER A 61 -6.47 -4.87 -20.09
C SER A 61 -7.59 -5.93 -19.97
N GLY A 62 -7.27 -7.19 -20.22
CA GLY A 62 -8.19 -8.32 -20.11
C GLY A 62 -8.16 -9.03 -18.75
N LYS A 63 -8.47 -10.33 -18.76
CA LYS A 63 -8.44 -11.20 -17.57
C LYS A 63 -7.29 -12.21 -17.68
N VAL A 64 -6.36 -12.17 -16.74
CA VAL A 64 -5.27 -13.14 -16.61
C VAL A 64 -5.45 -13.93 -15.32
N LEU A 65 -5.40 -15.26 -15.44
CA LEU A 65 -5.31 -16.19 -14.32
C LEU A 65 -4.06 -17.04 -14.53
N SER A 66 -3.19 -17.11 -13.54
CA SER A 66 -1.94 -17.87 -13.60
C SER A 66 -1.72 -18.66 -12.33
N THR A 67 -1.41 -19.96 -12.45
CA THR A 67 -0.92 -20.78 -11.33
C THR A 67 0.60 -20.65 -11.14
N GLY A 68 1.31 -20.13 -12.16
CA GLY A 68 2.74 -19.84 -12.13
C GLY A 68 3.06 -18.40 -11.76
N ALA A 69 4.35 -18.13 -11.57
CA ALA A 69 4.89 -16.81 -11.29
C ALA A 69 4.96 -15.94 -12.55
N LEU A 70 4.97 -14.61 -12.36
CA LEU A 70 5.30 -13.64 -13.41
C LEU A 70 6.66 -13.01 -13.10
N SER A 71 7.65 -13.29 -13.94
CA SER A 71 8.95 -12.62 -13.93
C SER A 71 9.03 -11.68 -15.12
N CYS A 72 8.87 -10.38 -14.89
CA CYS A 72 8.94 -9.34 -15.89
C CYS A 72 10.28 -8.57 -15.75
N GLN A 73 11.01 -8.31 -16.82
CA GLN A 73 12.31 -7.62 -16.72
C GLN A 73 12.19 -6.09 -16.64
N GLU A 74 11.13 -5.50 -17.20
CA GLU A 74 10.95 -4.04 -17.27
C GLU A 74 9.63 -3.63 -16.61
N GLU A 75 8.51 -3.79 -17.31
CA GLU A 75 7.26 -3.09 -16.97
C GLU A 75 6.05 -4.04 -16.97
N ILE A 76 5.26 -3.96 -15.91
CA ILE A 76 3.92 -4.55 -15.80
C ILE A 76 2.89 -3.42 -15.80
N LYS A 77 1.94 -3.44 -16.76
CA LYS A 77 0.72 -2.60 -16.69
C LYS A 77 -0.53 -3.46 -16.64
N VAL A 78 -1.34 -3.26 -15.60
CA VAL A 78 -2.62 -3.96 -15.42
C VAL A 78 -3.75 -2.94 -15.29
N SER A 79 -4.60 -2.87 -16.32
CA SER A 79 -5.85 -2.11 -16.30
C SER A 79 -7.10 -3.00 -16.23
N GLY A 80 -6.94 -4.30 -16.53
CA GLY A 80 -7.98 -5.32 -16.34
C GLY A 80 -7.85 -6.02 -14.98
N LYS A 81 -8.01 -7.35 -14.96
CA LYS A 81 -7.75 -8.18 -13.77
C LYS A 81 -6.65 -9.19 -14.05
N ALA A 82 -5.60 -9.19 -13.25
CA ALA A 82 -4.55 -10.20 -13.29
C ALA A 82 -4.42 -10.86 -11.90
N CYS A 83 -4.47 -12.19 -11.87
CA CYS A 83 -4.31 -12.99 -10.66
C CYS A 83 -3.22 -14.04 -10.88
N PHE A 84 -2.24 -14.07 -9.99
CA PHE A 84 -1.12 -15.02 -9.98
C PHE A 84 -1.12 -15.75 -8.64
N GLU A 85 -1.08 -17.08 -8.66
CA GLU A 85 -0.95 -17.88 -7.42
C GLU A 85 0.45 -17.80 -6.83
N LYS A 86 1.45 -17.39 -7.63
CA LYS A 86 2.84 -17.21 -7.21
C LYS A 86 3.29 -15.77 -7.38
N SER A 87 4.52 -15.52 -6.97
CA SER A 87 5.14 -14.20 -6.95
C SER A 87 5.11 -13.47 -8.31
N VAL A 88 5.02 -12.14 -8.23
CA VAL A 88 5.06 -11.21 -9.37
C VAL A 88 6.26 -10.28 -9.20
N THR A 89 7.13 -10.19 -10.20
CA THR A 89 8.35 -9.37 -10.14
C THR A 89 8.50 -8.53 -11.40
N ALA A 90 8.81 -7.24 -11.26
CA ALA A 90 9.19 -6.33 -12.35
C ALA A 90 10.07 -5.19 -11.85
N LYS A 91 10.61 -4.34 -12.75
CA LYS A 91 11.18 -3.06 -12.30
C LYS A 91 10.10 -2.05 -11.98
N GLU A 92 9.18 -1.83 -12.92
CA GLU A 92 8.02 -0.94 -12.72
C GLU A 92 6.70 -1.72 -12.81
N ILE A 93 5.83 -1.53 -11.82
CA ILE A 93 4.48 -2.13 -11.76
C ILE A 93 3.46 -1.00 -11.67
N ILE A 94 2.57 -0.90 -12.67
CA ILE A 94 1.50 0.10 -12.72
C ILE A 94 0.15 -0.63 -12.75
N VAL A 95 -0.68 -0.38 -11.73
CA VAL A 95 -1.98 -1.02 -11.56
C VAL A 95 -3.08 0.03 -11.48
N SER A 96 -3.89 0.11 -12.53
CA SER A 96 -5.15 0.87 -12.54
C SER A 96 -6.39 -0.03 -12.48
N GLY A 97 -6.23 -1.32 -12.74
CA GLY A 97 -7.25 -2.35 -12.57
C GLY A 97 -7.07 -3.11 -11.26
N ILE A 98 -7.02 -4.44 -11.33
CA ILE A 98 -6.83 -5.33 -10.17
C ILE A 98 -5.63 -6.23 -10.43
N LEU A 99 -4.65 -6.20 -9.52
CA LEU A 99 -3.56 -7.16 -9.46
C LEU A 99 -3.63 -7.93 -8.14
N GLU A 100 -3.60 -9.24 -8.22
CA GLU A 100 -3.63 -10.15 -7.07
C GLU A 100 -2.50 -11.16 -7.19
N SER A 101 -1.69 -11.27 -6.14
CA SER A 101 -0.66 -12.30 -5.96
C SER A 101 -0.90 -13.00 -4.64
N PHE A 102 -0.86 -14.34 -4.61
CA PHE A 102 -0.96 -15.09 -3.35
C PHE A 102 0.39 -15.26 -2.63
N GLU A 103 1.46 -14.73 -3.22
CA GLU A 103 2.79 -14.64 -2.62
C GLU A 103 3.26 -13.18 -2.63
N GLN A 104 4.53 -12.95 -2.97
CA GLN A 104 5.13 -11.62 -2.96
C GLN A 104 4.89 -10.88 -4.27
N ILE A 105 4.66 -9.57 -4.19
CA ILE A 105 4.87 -8.65 -5.31
C ILE A 105 6.19 -7.90 -5.05
N SER A 106 7.04 -7.80 -6.06
CA SER A 106 8.32 -7.08 -5.93
C SER A 106 8.68 -6.24 -7.15
N GLY A 107 9.25 -5.07 -6.91
CA GLY A 107 9.86 -4.26 -7.96
C GLY A 107 10.50 -2.97 -7.48
N GLU A 108 11.24 -2.28 -8.33
CA GLU A 108 11.86 -0.99 -7.97
C GLU A 108 10.77 0.06 -7.68
N LYS A 109 9.76 0.18 -8.56
CA LYS A 109 8.68 1.17 -8.46
C LYS A 109 7.30 0.55 -8.62
N VAL A 110 6.41 0.76 -7.66
CA VAL A 110 5.03 0.25 -7.70
C VAL A 110 4.04 1.42 -7.60
N LYS A 111 3.18 1.59 -8.59
CA LYS A 111 2.12 2.62 -8.64
C LYS A 111 0.74 1.98 -8.69
N VAL A 112 -0.10 2.30 -7.72
CA VAL A 112 -1.44 1.72 -7.57
C VAL A 112 -2.51 2.81 -7.52
N SER A 113 -3.26 2.94 -8.60
CA SER A 113 -4.51 3.72 -8.64
C SER A 113 -5.76 2.82 -8.61
N GLY A 114 -5.60 1.53 -8.91
CA GLY A 114 -6.64 0.51 -8.80
C GLY A 114 -6.59 -0.23 -7.47
N CYS A 115 -6.61 -1.56 -7.51
CA CYS A 115 -6.56 -2.41 -6.33
C CYS A 115 -5.41 -3.44 -6.43
N VAL A 116 -4.60 -3.54 -5.37
CA VAL A 116 -3.58 -4.58 -5.21
C VAL A 116 -3.88 -5.42 -3.97
N ARG A 117 -3.75 -6.75 -4.11
CA ARG A 117 -3.71 -7.70 -3.00
C ARG A 117 -2.45 -8.57 -3.12
N ALA A 118 -1.69 -8.66 -2.05
CA ALA A 118 -0.49 -9.49 -1.98
C ALA A 118 -0.35 -10.13 -0.61
N LYS A 119 0.34 -11.26 -0.53
CA LYS A 119 0.76 -11.81 0.76
C LYS A 119 1.84 -10.92 1.37
N SER A 120 2.87 -10.58 0.58
CA SER A 120 3.95 -9.66 0.96
C SER A 120 4.28 -8.71 -0.19
N MET A 121 4.89 -7.57 0.12
CA MET A 121 5.32 -6.56 -0.86
C MET A 121 6.76 -6.15 -0.56
N LYS A 122 7.61 -6.08 -1.59
CA LYS A 122 8.97 -5.55 -1.48
C LYS A 122 9.31 -4.64 -2.65
N ALA A 123 9.52 -3.35 -2.40
CA ALA A 123 9.90 -2.41 -3.44
C ALA A 123 10.92 -1.36 -2.97
N ASP A 124 11.39 -0.49 -3.86
CA ASP A 124 12.12 0.71 -3.43
C ASP A 124 11.12 1.85 -3.22
N GLU A 125 10.26 2.13 -4.20
CA GLU A 125 9.22 3.17 -4.12
C GLU A 125 7.81 2.58 -4.31
N VAL A 126 6.88 2.92 -3.40
CA VAL A 126 5.46 2.54 -3.49
C VAL A 126 4.54 3.76 -3.42
N PHE A 127 3.70 3.95 -4.44
CA PHE A 127 2.71 5.03 -4.53
C PHE A 127 1.29 4.46 -4.60
N ILE A 128 0.44 4.82 -3.63
CA ILE A 128 -0.91 4.29 -3.51
C ILE A 128 -1.92 5.43 -3.50
N SER A 129 -2.64 5.62 -4.60
CA SER A 129 -3.84 6.47 -4.67
C SER A 129 -5.15 5.66 -4.73
N GLY A 130 -5.06 4.37 -5.04
CA GLY A 130 -6.17 3.41 -4.98
C GLY A 130 -6.22 2.67 -3.64
N SER A 131 -6.31 1.34 -3.69
CA SER A 131 -6.32 0.48 -2.50
C SER A 131 -5.26 -0.61 -2.58
N MET A 132 -4.53 -0.83 -1.49
CA MET A 132 -3.60 -1.94 -1.34
C MET A 132 -3.87 -2.70 -0.05
N ASN A 133 -3.89 -4.03 -0.13
CA ASN A 133 -3.93 -4.92 1.02
C ASN A 133 -2.72 -5.85 1.00
N VAL A 134 -1.95 -5.88 2.09
CA VAL A 134 -0.80 -6.77 2.29
C VAL A 134 -1.04 -7.58 3.56
N GLN A 135 -0.83 -8.90 3.50
CA GLN A 135 -1.17 -9.78 4.62
C GLN A 135 -0.06 -9.86 5.67
N GLU A 136 1.20 -9.92 5.23
CA GLU A 136 2.34 -10.11 6.12
C GLU A 136 3.18 -8.83 6.18
N LEU A 137 4.07 -8.61 5.23
CA LEU A 137 5.06 -7.53 5.32
C LEU A 137 5.06 -6.66 4.07
N LEU A 138 5.02 -5.35 4.26
CA LEU A 138 5.35 -4.37 3.23
C LEU A 138 6.72 -3.76 3.54
N GLN A 139 7.71 -4.08 2.69
CA GLN A 139 9.04 -3.48 2.74
C GLN A 139 9.20 -2.47 1.61
N ALA A 140 9.58 -1.23 1.91
CA ALA A 140 9.94 -0.23 0.91
C ALA A 140 11.10 0.67 1.39
N GLN A 141 11.71 1.46 0.51
CA GLN A 141 12.49 2.62 0.97
C GLN A 141 11.53 3.78 1.20
N GLU A 142 10.71 4.10 0.19
CA GLU A 142 9.72 5.17 0.23
C GLU A 142 8.29 4.64 0.02
N LEU A 143 7.38 5.03 0.91
CA LEU A 143 5.96 4.70 0.82
C LEU A 143 5.09 5.98 0.89
N THR A 144 4.37 6.26 -0.20
CA THR A 144 3.41 7.37 -0.26
C THR A 144 1.98 6.85 -0.44
N VAL A 145 1.08 7.24 0.46
CA VAL A 145 -0.32 6.80 0.47
C VAL A 145 -1.26 8.00 0.47
N SER A 146 -2.03 8.18 -0.60
CA SER A 146 -3.18 9.10 -0.66
C SER A 146 -4.53 8.37 -0.74
N GLY A 147 -4.52 7.06 -1.01
CA GLY A 147 -5.69 6.18 -0.99
C GLY A 147 -5.81 5.39 0.31
N TRP A 148 -6.05 4.08 0.20
CA TRP A 148 -6.18 3.15 1.32
C TRP A 148 -5.07 2.11 1.34
N LEU A 149 -4.38 2.01 2.47
CA LEU A 149 -3.42 0.94 2.75
C LEU A 149 -3.87 0.15 3.97
N ASN A 150 -4.01 -1.17 3.80
CA ASN A 150 -4.21 -2.09 4.92
C ASN A 150 -3.08 -3.13 4.93
N VAL A 151 -2.41 -3.27 6.08
CA VAL A 151 -1.35 -4.25 6.30
C VAL A 151 -1.64 -5.01 7.59
N SER A 152 -1.89 -6.32 7.48
CA SER A 152 -2.20 -7.15 8.66
C SER A 152 -0.98 -7.56 9.47
N GLY A 153 0.23 -7.52 8.88
CA GLY A 153 1.47 -7.65 9.63
C GLY A 153 2.17 -6.30 9.76
N GLY A 154 3.42 -6.22 9.32
CA GLY A 154 4.29 -5.06 9.52
C GLY A 154 4.49 -4.20 8.27
N ILE A 155 4.92 -2.97 8.51
CA ILE A 155 5.43 -2.05 7.50
C ILE A 155 6.87 -1.72 7.90
N GLU A 156 7.83 -1.98 7.01
CA GLU A 156 9.24 -1.62 7.19
C GLU A 156 9.65 -0.69 6.05
N VAL A 157 9.95 0.56 6.39
CA VAL A 157 10.28 1.60 5.41
C VAL A 157 11.44 2.48 5.87
N GLU A 158 12.06 3.24 4.99
CA GLU A 158 12.90 4.37 5.44
C GLU A 158 11.99 5.59 5.71
N GLN A 159 11.11 5.90 4.76
CA GLN A 159 10.19 7.02 4.84
C GLN A 159 8.76 6.62 4.46
N ILE A 160 7.79 7.01 5.28
CA ILE A 160 6.36 6.90 4.97
C ILE A 160 5.66 8.25 5.07
N LYS A 161 4.90 8.58 4.02
CA LYS A 161 3.97 9.71 4.00
C LYS A 161 2.55 9.24 3.70
N VAL A 162 1.64 9.46 4.64
CA VAL A 162 0.22 9.14 4.46
C VAL A 162 -0.61 10.41 4.48
N ALA A 163 -1.31 10.69 3.38
CA ALA A 163 -2.36 11.71 3.26
C ALA A 163 -3.74 11.06 2.95
N GLY A 164 -3.86 9.75 3.18
CA GLY A 164 -5.07 8.96 3.01
C GLY A 164 -5.40 8.17 4.28
N HIS A 165 -5.80 6.91 4.12
CA HIS A 165 -6.05 5.99 5.24
C HIS A 165 -4.97 4.91 5.32
N VAL A 166 -4.54 4.63 6.55
CA VAL A 166 -3.62 3.52 6.85
C VAL A 166 -4.16 2.69 8.01
N SER A 167 -4.07 1.37 7.87
CA SER A 167 -4.27 0.40 8.94
C SER A 167 -3.08 -0.56 8.96
N CYS A 168 -2.37 -0.61 10.09
CA CYS A 168 -1.27 -1.54 10.34
C CYS A 168 -1.53 -2.33 11.63
N GLU A 169 -1.79 -3.64 11.53
CA GLU A 169 -2.07 -4.46 12.72
C GLU A 169 -0.78 -4.92 13.44
N GLY A 170 0.39 -4.77 12.81
CA GLY A 170 1.71 -5.01 13.41
C GLY A 170 2.51 -3.73 13.65
N LEU A 171 3.84 -3.87 13.60
CA LEU A 171 4.77 -2.75 13.75
C LEU A 171 4.90 -1.98 12.43
N LEU A 172 4.73 -0.67 12.51
CA LEU A 172 5.16 0.28 11.48
C LEU A 172 6.52 0.84 11.90
N SER A 173 7.58 0.50 11.16
CA SER A 173 8.94 0.93 11.44
C SER A 173 9.54 1.72 10.28
N GLY A 174 10.29 2.78 10.62
CA GLY A 174 11.13 3.49 9.66
C GLY A 174 11.90 4.66 10.26
N GLU A 175 12.62 5.41 9.45
CA GLU A 175 13.36 6.58 9.93
C GLU A 175 12.41 7.76 10.15
N SER A 176 11.56 8.06 9.16
CA SER A 176 10.59 9.17 9.22
C SER A 176 9.18 8.68 8.92
N VAL A 177 8.28 8.88 9.88
CA VAL A 177 6.87 8.50 9.79
C VAL A 177 5.99 9.74 9.84
N ARG A 178 5.42 10.12 8.70
CA ARG A 178 4.51 11.28 8.59
C ARG A 178 3.10 10.85 8.21
N LEU A 179 2.17 10.98 9.15
CA LEU A 179 0.76 10.65 8.99
C LEU A 179 -0.09 11.92 9.03
N GLU A 180 -0.43 12.46 7.85
CA GLU A 180 -1.50 13.45 7.64
C GLU A 180 -2.83 12.72 7.37
N ALA A 181 -3.10 11.70 8.17
CA ALA A 181 -4.07 10.68 7.82
C ALA A 181 -5.53 11.12 8.04
N MET A 182 -6.45 10.52 7.27
CA MET A 182 -7.88 10.68 7.47
C MET A 182 -8.34 10.00 8.76
N SER A 183 -9.44 10.50 9.33
CA SER A 183 -10.05 9.95 10.55
C SER A 183 -10.26 8.43 10.49
N GLY A 184 -9.86 7.75 11.57
CA GLY A 184 -9.98 6.29 11.70
C GLY A 184 -8.82 5.47 11.15
N SER A 185 -7.68 6.09 10.86
CA SER A 185 -6.42 5.36 10.63
C SER A 185 -5.93 4.72 11.94
N THR A 186 -5.35 3.53 11.84
CA THR A 186 -4.95 2.72 13.00
C THR A 186 -3.58 2.10 12.82
N PHE A 187 -2.83 1.98 13.89
CA PHE A 187 -1.61 1.18 13.95
C PHE A 187 -1.55 0.46 15.29
N LYS A 188 -0.88 -0.69 15.38
CA LYS A 188 -0.61 -1.29 16.68
C LYS A 188 0.57 -0.58 17.34
N GLU A 189 1.72 -0.60 16.68
CA GLU A 189 2.97 -0.02 17.19
C GLU A 189 3.66 0.81 16.09
N ILE A 190 4.24 1.96 16.46
CA ILE A 190 5.17 2.72 15.61
C ILE A 190 6.54 2.73 16.30
N GLY A 191 7.59 2.36 15.57
CA GLY A 191 8.98 2.47 16.01
C GLY A 191 9.81 3.21 14.97
N ALA A 192 10.25 4.44 15.27
CA ALA A 192 10.95 5.26 14.29
C ALA A 192 11.98 6.22 14.91
N THR A 193 12.73 6.95 14.08
CA THR A 193 13.54 8.08 14.58
C THR A 193 12.66 9.32 14.78
N GLU A 194 11.81 9.62 13.80
CA GLU A 194 10.88 10.75 13.83
C GLU A 194 9.45 10.29 13.52
N VAL A 195 8.50 10.73 14.35
CA VAL A 195 7.07 10.48 14.16
C VAL A 195 6.31 11.80 14.17
N GLU A 196 5.59 12.08 13.10
CA GLU A 196 4.70 13.23 12.96
C GLU A 196 3.30 12.75 12.56
N ILE A 197 2.34 12.85 13.49
CA ILE A 197 0.92 12.59 13.23
C ILE A 197 0.20 13.93 13.27
N MET A 198 -0.28 14.39 12.11
CA MET A 198 -0.99 15.66 11.98
C MET A 198 -2.43 15.44 11.54
N ARG A 199 -3.29 16.40 11.86
CA ARG A 199 -4.63 16.43 11.27
C ARG A 199 -4.55 16.65 9.75
N SER A 200 -5.26 15.84 8.97
CA SER A 200 -5.38 16.09 7.53
C SER A 200 -5.98 17.49 7.27
N SER A 201 -5.31 18.29 6.43
CA SER A 201 -5.79 19.62 6.03
C SER A 201 -7.14 19.55 5.30
N MET A 202 -7.44 18.42 4.66
CA MET A 202 -8.68 18.17 3.91
C MET A 202 -9.91 18.13 4.82
N GLU A 203 -9.77 17.67 6.07
CA GLU A 203 -10.86 17.71 7.05
C GLU A 203 -11.14 19.13 7.55
N SER A 204 -10.14 20.02 7.59
CA SER A 204 -10.31 21.38 8.13
C SER A 204 -11.30 22.23 7.32
N GLY A 205 -11.35 22.06 5.99
CA GLY A 205 -12.26 22.80 5.10
C GLY A 205 -13.68 22.24 5.05
N MET A 206 -13.83 20.91 5.04
CA MET A 206 -15.15 20.27 4.97
C MET A 206 -15.91 20.40 6.30
N THR A 207 -15.22 20.33 7.44
CA THR A 207 -15.85 20.51 8.76
C THR A 207 -16.41 21.93 8.92
N GLN A 208 -15.73 22.95 8.37
CA GLN A 208 -16.19 24.34 8.40
C GLN A 208 -17.40 24.60 7.49
N MET A 209 -17.45 23.96 6.31
CA MET A 209 -18.55 24.16 5.36
C MET A 209 -19.82 23.38 5.74
N VAL A 210 -19.65 22.14 6.26
CA VAL A 210 -20.74 21.23 6.61
C VAL A 210 -21.27 21.50 8.02
N GLY A 211 -20.41 21.95 8.95
CA GLY A 211 -20.79 22.29 10.33
C GLY A 211 -21.75 23.48 10.46
N SER A 212 -21.79 24.37 9.47
CA SER A 212 -22.68 25.55 9.46
C SER A 212 -24.15 25.21 9.14
N LEU A 213 -24.40 24.20 8.30
CA LEU A 213 -25.73 23.88 7.79
C LEU A 213 -26.32 22.56 8.30
N LEU A 214 -25.49 21.57 8.68
CA LEU A 214 -25.97 20.24 9.09
C LEU A 214 -26.09 20.05 10.61
N ASN A 215 -25.38 20.83 11.44
CA ASN A 215 -25.47 20.75 12.90
C ASN A 215 -26.90 20.99 13.44
N THR A 216 -27.73 21.70 12.69
CA THR A 216 -29.07 22.10 13.11
C THR A 216 -30.16 21.09 12.72
N LEU A 217 -29.87 20.16 11.80
CA LEU A 217 -30.91 19.34 11.12
C LEU A 217 -30.80 17.83 11.40
N MET A 218 -29.63 17.31 11.74
CA MET A 218 -29.44 15.90 12.10
C MET A 218 -28.72 15.80 13.45
N GLY A 219 -29.46 15.40 14.49
CA GLY A 219 -29.01 15.38 15.88
C GLY A 219 -27.84 14.43 16.16
N GLY A 220 -26.62 14.93 15.96
CA GLY A 220 -25.39 14.32 16.45
C GLY A 220 -24.26 14.35 15.44
N LEU A 221 -23.33 15.30 15.61
CA LEU A 221 -21.98 15.15 15.08
C LEU A 221 -21.38 13.89 15.70
N SER A 222 -21.10 12.87 14.90
CA SER A 222 -20.20 11.82 15.35
C SER A 222 -18.82 12.45 15.57
N PRO A 223 -18.20 12.31 16.75
CA PRO A 223 -16.86 12.86 16.98
C PRO A 223 -15.91 12.29 15.91
N LEU A 224 -15.08 13.16 15.32
CA LEU A 224 -14.06 12.75 14.35
C LEU A 224 -13.25 11.58 14.95
N LYS A 225 -13.15 10.47 14.21
CA LYS A 225 -12.35 9.34 14.67
C LYS A 225 -10.88 9.75 14.68
N LYS A 226 -10.29 9.77 15.87
CA LYS A 226 -8.86 10.02 16.06
C LYS A 226 -8.03 8.94 15.37
N VAL A 227 -6.79 9.28 15.00
CA VAL A 227 -5.78 8.25 14.73
C VAL A 227 -5.56 7.48 16.03
N SER A 228 -5.50 6.15 15.99
CA SER A 228 -5.34 5.35 17.21
C SER A 228 -4.23 4.30 17.11
N GLY A 229 -3.52 4.10 18.22
CA GLY A 229 -2.59 2.99 18.36
C GLY A 229 -2.19 2.70 19.80
N GLU A 230 -1.42 1.62 19.99
CA GLU A 230 -1.03 1.12 21.31
C GLU A 230 0.28 1.75 21.79
N LEU A 231 1.30 1.80 20.92
CA LEU A 231 2.62 2.32 21.25
C LEU A 231 3.19 3.20 20.13
N ILE A 232 3.82 4.31 20.51
CA ILE A 232 4.76 5.05 19.67
C ILE A 232 6.10 5.14 20.40
N GLU A 233 7.17 4.70 19.76
CA GLU A 233 8.55 4.83 20.23
C GLU A 233 9.39 5.55 19.18
N ALA A 234 9.95 6.72 19.52
CA ALA A 234 10.85 7.47 18.66
C ALA A 234 11.65 8.55 19.39
N ASP A 235 12.72 9.06 18.78
CA ASP A 235 13.51 10.16 19.34
C ASP A 235 12.70 11.46 19.37
N THR A 236 12.05 11.80 18.24
CA THR A 236 11.20 12.99 18.13
C THR A 236 9.77 12.62 17.77
N ILE A 237 8.81 13.10 18.56
CA ILE A 237 7.39 12.75 18.43
C ILE A 237 6.54 14.00 18.43
N THR A 238 5.76 14.22 17.38
CA THR A 238 4.69 15.23 17.33
C THR A 238 3.38 14.54 16.98
N VAL A 239 2.36 14.69 17.83
CA VAL A 239 1.05 14.05 17.61
C VAL A 239 -0.11 15.03 17.83
N GLU A 240 -1.04 15.05 16.89
CA GLU A 240 -2.29 15.80 16.96
C GLU A 240 -3.49 14.88 16.68
N TYR A 241 -4.64 15.16 17.30
CA TYR A 241 -5.91 14.43 17.06
C TYR A 241 -5.77 12.90 17.15
N ALA A 242 -4.96 12.42 18.09
CA ALA A 242 -4.65 11.01 18.28
C ALA A 242 -5.19 10.45 19.61
N LYS A 243 -5.43 9.14 19.65
CA LYS A 243 -5.64 8.37 20.88
C LYS A 243 -4.58 7.28 20.96
N ILE A 244 -3.59 7.43 21.83
CA ILE A 244 -2.46 6.51 21.94
C ILE A 244 -2.36 5.98 23.37
N SER A 245 -2.14 4.68 23.55
CA SER A 245 -1.98 4.15 24.90
C SER A 245 -0.65 4.54 25.53
N LYS A 246 0.49 4.31 24.86
CA LYS A 246 1.81 4.70 25.37
C LYS A 246 2.62 5.45 24.32
N ILE A 247 3.28 6.53 24.74
CA ILE A 247 4.31 7.22 23.96
C ILE A 247 5.62 7.18 24.75
N SER A 248 6.71 6.78 24.10
CA SER A 248 8.07 6.76 24.65
C SER A 248 9.01 7.49 23.70
N GLY A 249 9.75 8.49 24.17
CA GLY A 249 10.68 9.21 23.31
C GLY A 249 11.59 10.22 23.99
N HIS A 250 12.46 10.89 23.21
CA HIS A 250 13.33 11.94 23.76
C HIS A 250 12.59 13.29 23.83
N ASP A 251 12.19 13.82 22.68
CA ASP A 251 11.47 15.11 22.58
C ASP A 251 10.05 14.89 22.07
N ILE A 252 9.06 15.26 22.88
CA ILE A 252 7.65 14.96 22.65
C ILE A 252 6.79 16.23 22.66
N ILE A 253 6.02 16.41 21.58
CA ILE A 253 5.02 17.46 21.42
C ILE A 253 3.65 16.81 21.25
N ILE A 254 2.81 16.94 22.27
CA ILE A 254 1.40 16.58 22.21
C ILE A 254 0.62 17.82 21.78
N GLY A 255 0.28 17.90 20.50
CA GLY A 255 -0.58 18.93 19.94
C GLY A 255 -2.04 18.77 20.35
N PRO A 256 -2.99 19.46 19.70
CA PRO A 256 -4.36 19.56 20.16
C PRO A 256 -5.16 18.26 20.05
N ASN A 257 -6.17 18.13 20.91
CA ASN A 257 -7.17 17.07 20.91
C ASN A 257 -6.62 15.63 20.98
N CYS A 258 -5.50 15.42 21.66
CA CYS A 258 -4.95 14.09 21.93
C CYS A 258 -5.52 13.49 23.23
N VAL A 259 -5.58 12.16 23.28
CA VAL A 259 -5.85 11.39 24.51
C VAL A 259 -4.75 10.35 24.65
N ILE A 260 -3.88 10.50 25.64
CA ILE A 260 -2.71 9.66 25.86
C ILE A 260 -2.80 9.03 27.25
N ASP A 261 -2.66 7.70 27.35
CA ASP A 261 -2.72 7.03 28.66
C ASP A 261 -1.40 7.22 29.44
N GLU A 262 -0.25 7.02 28.78
CA GLU A 262 1.07 7.13 29.40
C GLU A 262 2.10 7.78 28.47
N ILE A 263 2.91 8.68 29.02
CA ILE A 263 4.09 9.27 28.34
C ILE A 263 5.33 8.99 29.18
N GLU A 264 6.35 8.40 28.55
CA GLU A 264 7.72 8.29 29.05
C GLU A 264 8.62 9.17 28.18
N TYR A 265 9.39 10.07 28.81
CA TYR A 265 10.27 10.98 28.07
C TYR A 265 11.59 11.25 28.78
N SER A 266 12.66 11.47 28.02
CA SER A 266 13.99 11.79 28.58
C SER A 266 14.44 13.23 28.30
N GLY A 267 13.87 13.89 27.30
CA GLY A 267 14.19 15.25 26.87
C GLY A 267 13.06 16.23 27.20
N SER A 268 12.52 16.91 26.18
CA SER A 268 11.45 17.89 26.35
C SER A 268 10.05 17.30 26.19
N LEU A 269 9.08 17.84 26.94
CA LEU A 269 7.67 17.51 26.82
C LEU A 269 6.84 18.80 26.76
N SER A 270 6.04 18.95 25.71
CA SER A 270 5.05 20.03 25.56
C SER A 270 3.67 19.43 25.30
N ILE A 271 2.65 19.93 26.00
CA ILE A 271 1.28 19.41 25.91
C ILE A 271 0.32 20.58 25.71
N ASP A 272 -0.45 20.53 24.63
CA ASP A 272 -1.53 21.47 24.36
C ASP A 272 -2.66 21.35 25.39
N GLU A 273 -3.25 22.48 25.80
CA GLU A 273 -4.28 22.53 26.85
C GLU A 273 -5.57 21.76 26.50
N SER A 274 -5.81 21.48 25.22
CA SER A 274 -6.97 20.70 24.76
C SER A 274 -6.75 19.19 24.81
N SER A 275 -5.55 18.74 25.16
CA SER A 275 -5.16 17.34 25.21
C SER A 275 -5.23 16.77 26.63
N VAL A 276 -5.60 15.49 26.73
CA VAL A 276 -5.68 14.76 28.00
C VAL A 276 -4.55 13.75 28.04
N VAL A 277 -3.70 13.84 29.08
CA VAL A 277 -2.64 12.88 29.36
C VAL A 277 -2.84 12.35 30.78
N HIS A 278 -2.97 11.03 30.93
CA HIS A 278 -3.28 10.43 32.24
C HIS A 278 -2.04 10.25 33.12
N HIS A 279 -0.93 9.77 32.56
CA HIS A 279 0.34 9.55 33.28
C HIS A 279 1.53 10.07 32.49
N GLN A 280 2.49 10.67 33.21
CA GLN A 280 3.71 11.24 32.65
C GLN A 280 4.89 10.87 33.56
N VAL A 281 5.97 10.35 32.97
CA VAL A 281 7.18 9.94 33.68
C VAL A 281 8.40 10.43 32.90
N MET A 282 9.31 11.10 33.61
CA MET A 282 10.62 11.45 33.08
C MET A 282 11.61 10.35 33.44
N VAL A 283 12.36 9.82 32.45
CA VAL A 283 13.32 8.71 32.60
C VAL A 283 14.76 9.11 32.36
#